data_AF-A0A396HDD1-F1
#
_entry.id   AF-A0A396HDD1-F1
#
_cell.length_a   1.000
_cell.length_b   1.000
_cell.length_c   1.000
_cell.angle_alpha   90.00
_cell.angle_beta   90.00
_cell.angle_gamma   90.00
#
_symmetry.space_group_name_H-M   'P 1'
#
loop_
_entity.id
_entity.type
_entity.pdbx_description
1 polymer ?
#
loop_
_entity_poly.entity_id
_entity_poly.type
_entity_poly.pdbx_seq_one_letter_code
_entity_poly.pdbx_strand_id
1 'polypeptide(L)' 'MILYRQLSYLNEPSVLHNLRFRYSQDMIYSKVGPILIALNPFKDVQIYGNDYVSAYRI' A
#
# COMPACT_ATOMS: atom_id res chain seq x y z
N MET A 1 -10.58 -4.83 18.90
CA MET A 1 -9.29 -4.15 19.16
C MET A 1 -8.12 -5.06 18.75
N ILE A 2 -8.01 -5.42 17.47
CA ILE A 2 -6.87 -6.18 16.92
C ILE A 2 -6.68 -5.73 15.47
N LEU A 3 -5.90 -4.69 15.24
CA LEU A 3 -5.41 -4.31 13.89
C LEU A 3 -4.07 -3.56 13.92
N TYR A 4 -3.59 -3.11 15.09
CA TYR A 4 -2.28 -2.47 15.24
C TYR A 4 -1.08 -3.44 15.13
N ARG A 5 -1.31 -4.75 14.92
CA ARG A 5 -0.28 -5.81 14.95
C ARG A 5 0.45 -6.08 13.63
N GLN A 6 0.28 -5.30 12.56
CA GLN A 6 1.14 -5.46 11.38
C GLN A 6 2.44 -4.64 11.44
N LEU A 7 2.61 -3.76 12.42
CA LEU A 7 3.68 -2.74 12.44
C LEU A 7 4.94 -3.10 13.22
N SER A 8 5.24 -4.38 13.46
CA SER A 8 6.49 -4.77 14.15
C SER A 8 7.21 -5.96 13.54
N TYR A 9 7.12 -6.13 12.22
CA TYR A 9 8.19 -6.81 11.48
C TYR A 9 9.08 -5.75 10.81
N LEU A 10 9.85 -5.03 11.62
CA LEU A 10 10.91 -4.09 11.21
C LEU A 10 12.15 -4.86 10.70
N ASN A 11 11.96 -5.90 9.89
CA ASN A 11 13.06 -6.50 9.14
C ASN A 11 12.80 -6.28 7.64
N GLU A 12 13.85 -5.87 6.93
CA GLU A 12 13.83 -5.61 5.49
C GLU A 12 13.18 -6.76 4.67
N PRO A 13 13.40 -8.05 4.98
CA PRO A 13 12.73 -9.15 4.29
C PRO A 13 11.21 -9.10 4.36
N SER A 14 10.64 -8.74 5.51
CA SER A 14 9.19 -8.68 5.71
C SER A 14 8.56 -7.51 4.96
N VAL A 15 9.24 -6.36 4.94
CA VAL A 15 8.83 -5.20 4.15
C VAL A 15 8.86 -5.56 2.67
N LEU A 16 9.94 -6.17 2.19
CA LEU A 16 10.08 -6.59 0.80
C LEU A 16 9.00 -7.61 0.39
N HIS A 17 8.73 -8.60 1.26
CA HIS A 17 7.68 -9.59 1.02
C HIS A 17 6.31 -8.93 0.89
N ASN A 18 5.96 -8.03 1.81
CA ASN A 18 4.68 -7.32 1.76
C ASN A 18 4.56 -6.44 0.51
N LEU A 19 5.60 -5.70 0.15
CA LEU A 19 5.61 -4.88 -1.07
C LEU A 19 5.41 -5.75 -2.32
N ARG A 20 6.08 -6.90 -2.42
CA ARG A 20 5.90 -7.86 -3.54
C ARG A 20 4.49 -8.44 -3.59
N PHE A 21 3.96 -8.85 -2.44
CA PHE A 21 2.60 -9.38 -2.34
C PHE A 21 1.54 -8.33 -2.74
N ARG A 22 1.70 -7.09 -2.29
CA ARG A 22 0.76 -6.01 -2.63
C ARG A 22 0.85 -5.62 -4.10
N TYR A 23 2.07 -5.53 -4.63
CA TYR A 23 2.31 -5.21 -6.03
C TYR A 23 1.70 -6.26 -6.97
N SER A 24 1.77 -7.56 -6.63
CA SER A 24 1.14 -8.61 -7.44
C SER A 24 -0.38 -8.53 -7.49
N GLN A 25 -0.99 -7.75 -6.60
CA GLN A 25 -2.43 -7.49 -6.50
C GLN A 25 -2.80 -6.06 -6.93
N ASP A 26 -1.92 -5.38 -7.66
CA ASP A 26 -2.10 -4.01 -8.16
C ASP A 26 -2.29 -2.94 -7.06
N MET A 27 -1.91 -3.27 -5.83
CA MET A 27 -1.90 -2.34 -4.69
C MET A 27 -0.55 -1.61 -4.61
N ILE A 28 -0.43 -0.50 -5.35
CA ILE A 28 0.84 0.22 -5.50
C ILE A 28 1.20 1.18 -4.35
N TYR A 29 0.27 1.45 -3.43
CA TYR A 29 0.49 2.30 -2.27
C TYR A 29 0.55 1.47 -0.98
N SER A 30 1.58 1.68 -0.17
CA SER A 30 1.77 0.96 1.10
C SER A 30 2.21 1.91 2.22
N LYS A 31 1.48 1.91 3.34
CA LYS A 31 1.83 2.72 4.51
C LYS A 31 2.74 1.95 5.46
N VAL A 32 3.87 2.54 5.83
CA VAL A 32 4.83 2.03 6.81
C VAL A 32 5.03 3.10 7.88
N GLY A 33 4.25 3.01 8.96
CA GLY A 33 4.22 4.04 9.99
C GLY A 33 3.80 5.39 9.39
N PRO A 34 4.61 6.46 9.52
CA PRO A 34 4.33 7.76 8.91
C PRO A 34 4.70 7.83 7.42
N ILE A 35 5.43 6.84 6.89
CA ILE A 35 5.92 6.84 5.51
C ILE A 35 4.88 6.20 4.58
N LEU A 36 4.68 6.82 3.41
CA LEU A 36 3.92 6.24 2.30
C LEU A 36 4.90 5.82 1.19
N ILE A 37 4.85 4.56 0.80
CA ILE A 37 5.63 4.00 -0.31
C ILE A 37 4.70 3.89 -1.52
N ALA A 38 5.16 4.39 -2.67
CA ALA A 38 4.50 4.24 -3.96
C ALA A 38 5.41 3.44 -4.91
N LEU A 39 4.86 2.41 -5.56
CA LEU A 39 5.55 1.59 -6.56
C LEU A 39 5.01 1.91 -7.95
N ASN A 40 5.89 2.01 -8.95
CA ASN A 40 5.45 2.21 -10.34
C ASN A 40 4.84 0.90 -10.89
N PRO A 41 3.56 0.87 -11.28
CA PRO A 41 2.91 -0.34 -11.82
C PRO A 41 3.40 -0.74 -13.21
N PHE A 42 4.01 0.18 -13.98
CA PHE A 42 4.33 0.00 -15.41
C PHE A 42 3.16 -0.50 -16.28
N LYS A 43 1.93 -0.29 -15.81
CA LYS A 43 0.67 -0.60 -16.48
C LYS A 43 -0.44 0.28 -15.91
N ASP A 44 -1.57 0.32 -16.61
CA ASP A 44 -2.75 1.03 -16.12
C ASP A 44 -3.36 0.34 -14.90
N VAL A 45 -3.63 1.13 -13.86
CA VAL A 45 -4.33 0.71 -12.65
C VAL A 45 -5.50 1.66 -12.41
N GLN A 46 -6.70 1.10 -12.26
CA GLN A 46 -7.96 1.84 -12.17
C GLN A 46 -8.21 2.40 -10.77
N ILE A 47 -7.27 3.23 -10.26
CA ILE A 47 -7.30 3.74 -8.88
C ILE A 47 -7.38 5.27 -8.78
N TYR A 48 -7.45 5.96 -9.92
CA TYR A 48 -7.48 7.43 -10.01
C TYR A 48 -8.83 7.98 -10.49
N GLY A 49 -9.88 7.16 -10.45
CA GLY A 49 -11.24 7.58 -10.80
C GLY A 49 -11.85 8.56 -9.79
N ASN A 50 -12.90 9.27 -10.22
CA ASN A 50 -13.64 10.21 -9.37
C ASN A 50 -14.14 9.58 -8.07
N ASP A 51 -14.52 8.31 -8.10
CA ASP A 51 -14.96 7.55 -6.93
C ASP A 51 -13.85 7.43 -5.88
N TYR A 52 -12.63 7.14 -6.33
CA TYR A 52 -11.45 7.07 -5.45
C TYR A 52 -11.15 8.44 -4.86
N VAL A 53 -11.11 9.49 -5.68
CA VAL A 53 -10.87 10.86 -5.18
C VAL A 53 -11.90 11.25 -4.14
N SER A 54 -13.17 10.94 -4.38
CA SER A 54 -14.28 11.26 -3.46
C SER A 54 -14.18 10.51 -2.13
N ALA A 55 -13.74 9.24 -2.15
CA ALA A 55 -13.54 8.45 -0.93
C ALA A 55 -12.44 8.99 0.00
N TYR A 56 -11.51 9.80 -0.53
CA TYR A 56 -10.45 10.46 0.25
C TYR A 56 -10.69 11.94 0.51
N ARG A 57 -11.81 12.51 0.04
CA ARG A 57 -12.24 13.86 0.43
C ARG A 57 -12.85 13.81 1.83
N ILE A 58 -12.41 14.73 2.68
CA ILE A 58 -12.92 14.94 4.06
C ILE A 58 -14.21 15.73 4.00
#